data_AF-A0A7K3ZMV5-F1
#
_entry.id   AF-A0A7K3ZMV5-F1
#
_cell.length_a   1.000
_cell.length_b   1.000
_cell.length_c   1.000
_cell.angle_alpha   90.00
_cell.angle_beta   90.00
_cell.angle_gamma   90.00
#
_symmetry.space_group_name_H-M   'P 1'
#
loop_
_entity.id
_entity.type
_entity.pdbx_description
1 polymer ?
#
loop_
_entity_poly.entity_id
_entity_poly.type
_entity_poly.pdbx_seq_one_letter_code
_entity_poly.pdbx_strand_id
1 'polypeptide(L)' 'MDSCQVCGKAKEPSLLLKLYICPFCSHTFCDKHRQPEKHNCALAPPSST' A
#
# COMPACT_ATOMS: atom_id res chain seq x y z
N MET A 1 -6.27 -7.12 9.74
CA MET A 1 -6.24 -7.15 8.25
C MET A 1 -4.84 -6.71 7.84
N ASP A 2 -3.94 -7.68 7.73
CA ASP A 2 -2.49 -7.45 7.78
C ASP A 2 -1.83 -7.85 6.46
N SER A 3 -2.43 -7.39 5.35
CA SER A 3 -2.02 -7.76 4.00
C SER A 3 -2.17 -6.59 3.02
N CYS A 4 -1.32 -6.59 2.00
CA CYS A 4 -1.37 -5.59 0.94
C CYS A 4 -2.64 -5.75 0.12
N GLN A 5 -3.43 -4.68 -0.01
CA GLN A 5 -4.67 -4.68 -0.79
C GLN A 5 -4.46 -4.89 -2.31
N VAL A 6 -3.25 -4.67 -2.83
CA VAL A 6 -2.94 -4.83 -4.27
C VAL A 6 -2.48 -6.25 -4.58
N CYS A 7 -1.49 -6.77 -3.85
CA CYS A 7 -0.90 -8.08 -4.16
C CYS A 7 -1.31 -9.21 -3.21
N GLY A 8 -2.13 -8.94 -2.20
CA GLY A 8 -2.58 -9.93 -1.22
C GLY A 8 -1.51 -10.42 -0.24
N LYS A 9 -0.25 -10.03 -0.40
CA LYS A 9 0.84 -10.48 0.48
C LYS A 9 0.64 -9.98 1.91
N ALA A 10 0.56 -10.93 2.84
CA ALA A 10 0.44 -10.67 4.26
C ALA A 10 1.80 -10.41 4.92
N LYS A 11 1.76 -9.78 6.10
CA LYS A 11 2.89 -9.81 7.04
C LYS A 11 3.11 -11.26 7.45
N GLU A 12 4.10 -11.92 6.85
CA GLU A 12 4.56 -13.19 7.38
C GLU A 12 5.74 -12.93 8.32
N PRO A 13 5.77 -13.57 9.51
CA PRO A 13 6.88 -13.42 10.45
C PRO A 13 8.22 -13.80 9.83
N SER A 14 8.19 -14.69 8.83
CA SER A 14 9.37 -15.16 8.10
C SER A 14 9.83 -14.23 6.97
N LEU A 15 8.99 -13.31 6.47
CA LEU A 15 9.28 -12.52 5.26
C LEU A 15 9.61 -11.05 5.50
N LEU A 16 9.67 -10.58 6.75
CA LEU A 16 9.99 -9.18 7.08
C LEU A 16 9.22 -8.15 6.22
N LEU A 17 8.01 -8.52 5.76
CA LEU A 17 7.27 -7.72 4.82
C LEU A 17 6.69 -6.51 5.55
N LYS A 18 7.33 -5.36 5.36
CA LYS A 18 6.88 -4.11 5.96
C LYS A 18 5.63 -3.61 5.23
N LEU A 19 4.54 -3.51 5.98
CA LEU A 19 3.29 -2.93 5.53
C LEU A 19 3.21 -1.47 5.97
N TYR A 20 2.67 -0.65 5.09
CA TYR A 20 2.49 0.78 5.23
C TYR A 20 1.02 1.12 5.04
N ILE A 21 0.53 2.08 5.82
CA ILE A 21 -0.83 2.59 5.68
C ILE A 21 -0.76 3.84 4.82
N CYS A 22 -1.56 3.90 3.75
CA CYS A 22 -1.65 5.07 2.91
C CYS A 22 -2.35 6.21 3.68
N PRO A 23 -1.76 7.42 3.78
CA PRO A 23 -2.37 8.52 4.54
C PRO A 23 -3.62 9.11 3.86
N PHE A 24 -3.86 8.81 2.58
CA PHE A 24 -5.00 9.33 1.82
C PHE A 24 -6.22 8.41 1.89
N CYS A 25 -6.05 7.12 1.59
CA CYS A 25 -7.16 6.14 1.58
C CYS A 25 -7.19 5.23 2.80
N SER A 26 -6.24 5.34 3.74
CA SER A 26 -6.15 4.52 4.95
C SER A 26 -6.06 3.01 4.72
N HIS A 27 -5.78 2.58 3.48
CA HIS A 27 -5.58 1.16 3.14
C HIS A 27 -4.13 0.72 3.39
N THR A 28 -3.95 -0.59 3.57
CA THR A 28 -2.66 -1.21 3.87
C THR A 28 -1.98 -1.74 2.60
N PHE A 29 -0.70 -1.40 2.42
CA PHE A 29 0.10 -1.75 1.25
C PHE A 29 1.51 -2.20 1.63
N CYS A 30 2.13 -3.06 0.82
CA CYS A 30 3.55 -3.39 0.97
C CYS A 30 4.44 -2.29 0.40
N ASP A 31 5.75 -2.34 0.67
CA ASP A 31 6.72 -1.34 0.22
C ASP A 31 6.61 -0.97 -1.27
N LYS A 32 6.36 -1.96 -2.14
CA LYS A 32 6.17 -1.76 -3.58
C LYS A 32 4.90 -0.99 -3.96
N HIS A 33 3.84 -1.08 -3.16
CA HIS A 33 2.53 -0.47 -3.43
C HIS A 33 2.22 0.68 -2.47
N ARG A 34 3.15 1.07 -1.60
CA ARG A 34 2.95 2.15 -0.62
C ARG A 34 2.71 3.51 -1.26
N GLN A 35 3.27 3.74 -2.46
CA GLN A 35 3.09 4.97 -3.21
C GLN A 35 1.68 5.04 -3.81
N PRO A 36 1.03 6.21 -3.78
CA PRO A 36 -0.34 6.38 -4.29
C PRO A 36 -0.49 5.99 -5.76
N GLU A 37 0.50 6.30 -6.59
CA GLU A 37 0.52 5.95 -8.01
C GLU A 37 0.54 4.43 -8.24
N LYS A 38 1.13 3.66 -7.32
CA LYS A 38 1.28 2.20 -7.44
C LYS A 38 0.01 1.42 -7.07
N HIS A 39 -0.93 2.07 -6.41
CA HIS A 39 -2.24 1.49 -6.11
C HIS A 39 -3.39 2.34 -6.66
N ASN A 40 -3.07 3.26 -7.59
CA ASN A 40 -4.00 4.19 -8.22
C ASN A 40 -4.95 4.86 -7.21
N CYS A 41 -4.35 5.47 -6.17
CA CYS A 41 -5.07 6.05 -5.05
C CYS A 41 -5.99 7.20 -5.52
N ALA A 42 -7.30 6.98 -5.49
CA ALA A 42 -8.28 7.98 -5.92
C ALA A 42 -8.33 9.23 -5.02
N LEU A 43 -7.87 9.12 -3.76
CA LEU A 43 -7.85 10.21 -2.77
C LEU A 43 -6.50 10.92 -2.70
N ALA A 44 -5.47 10.36 -3.32
CA ALA A 44 -4.21 11.08 -3.43
C ALA A 44 -4.38 12.24 -4.42
N PRO A 45 -3.70 13.38 -4.19
CA PRO A 45 -3.68 14.43 -5.20
C PRO A 45 -3.21 13.81 -6.52
N PRO A 46 -3.83 14.16 -7.66
CA PRO A 46 -3.32 13.73 -8.94
C PRO A 46 -1.87 14.19 -8.98
N SER A 47 -0.94 13.26 -9.17
CA SER A 47 0.42 13.59 -9.57
C SER A 47 0.31 14.24 -10.95
N SER A 48 0.00 15.54 -10.96
CA SER A 48 -0.10 16.36 -12.15
C SER A 48 1.22 16.25 -12.91
N THR A 49 1.19 15.54 -14.04
CA THR A 49 2.16 15.70 -15.12
C THR A 49 1.56 16.65 -16.12
#